data_AF-A0A9D7IW09-F1
#
_entry.id   AF-A0A9D7IW09-F1
#
_cell.length_a   1.000
_cell.length_b   1.000
_cell.length_c   1.000
_cell.angle_alpha   90.00
_cell.angle_beta   90.00
_cell.angle_gamma   90.00
#
_symmetry.space_group_name_H-M   'P 1'
#
loop_
_entity.id
_entity.type
_entity.pdbx_description
1 polymer ?
#
loop_
_entity_poly.entity_id
_entity_poly.type
_entity_poly.pdbx_seq_one_letter_code
_entity_poly.pdbx_strand_id
1 'polypeptide(L)'
;MKISSITTSVILSILLFSGFAQEKQPVKPATPQSPASKPPANTPPRKKADMADKNPAQTSQDQDSGSSPTALIDQGKSFYRSVRFKEALARFEAALKKDPDNDEALGLAAVTAFRLDNQPQSREYFLRRADLAGQKDTIRSYCFYRIALTYWREAHDIVSKYGSITGDTVVFKLPETEQSDARYKIDLGQDYAERSLSITRDYIESHNIRNLLYAEAALVAPDERTAYDLRNKSLDSLRRSLELADLSSLAKRGDSADFNQPTVRIAELPRTKEEESILVDPMMRFVEGARAIKRVDAVFPRSSRPAKPKGEALPDPEPEPINSNEVKVEILISTIGDVVFAHAVDGKSEWNGAAIIAARSWKFEPARFDGKPVQITGVITFVNKASKGR
;
A
#
# COMPACT_ATOMS: atom_id res chain seq x y z
N MET A 1 -2.51 7.32 47.78
CA MET A 1 -1.08 7.01 47.58
C MET A 1 -0.99 6.02 46.41
N LYS A 2 -0.38 6.42 45.28
CA LYS A 2 0.19 5.66 44.12
C LYS A 2 -0.62 4.48 43.55
N ILE A 3 -1.27 4.59 42.37
CA ILE A 3 -0.77 4.53 40.97
C ILE A 3 -0.12 3.19 40.57
N SER A 4 -0.55 2.69 39.40
CA SER A 4 0.10 1.76 38.45
C SER A 4 -0.52 0.35 38.42
N SER A 5 -0.80 -0.31 37.29
CA SER A 5 -0.28 -0.18 35.92
C SER A 5 -1.28 -0.77 34.92
N ILE A 6 -1.42 -0.11 33.76
CA ILE A 6 -2.13 -0.60 32.57
C ILE A 6 -1.10 -1.39 31.74
N THR A 7 -1.33 -2.69 31.55
CA THR A 7 -0.55 -3.52 30.63
C THR A 7 -1.17 -3.47 29.23
N THR A 8 -0.50 -2.76 28.33
CA THR A 8 -0.74 -2.78 26.88
C THR A 8 -0.17 -4.09 26.32
N SER A 9 -1.04 -5.01 25.90
CA SER A 9 -0.67 -6.23 25.17
C SER A 9 -1.10 -6.07 23.72
N VAL A 10 -0.15 -5.75 22.83
CA VAL A 10 -0.33 -5.84 21.38
C VAL A 10 0.32 -7.14 20.95
N ILE A 11 -0.50 -8.18 20.80
CA ILE A 11 -0.08 -9.50 20.34
C ILE A 11 0.07 -9.44 18.81
N LEU A 12 1.30 -9.56 18.34
CA LEU A 12 1.66 -9.75 16.94
C LEU A 12 1.38 -11.21 16.57
N SER A 13 0.16 -11.51 16.09
CA SER A 13 -0.18 -12.81 15.51
C SER A 13 0.41 -12.96 14.10
N ILE A 14 1.72 -13.18 14.01
CA ILE A 14 2.33 -13.82 12.85
C ILE A 14 2.37 -15.31 13.16
N LEU A 15 1.38 -16.05 12.64
CA LEU A 15 1.33 -17.51 12.71
C LEU A 15 2.50 -18.10 11.92
N LEU A 16 3.54 -18.54 12.63
CA LEU A 16 4.45 -19.59 12.19
C LEU A 16 3.68 -20.92 12.23
N PHE A 17 3.30 -21.44 11.06
CA PHE A 17 2.81 -22.82 10.94
C PHE A 17 4.00 -23.77 10.75
N SER A 18 4.37 -24.46 11.83
CA SER A 18 5.21 -25.66 11.83
C SER A 18 4.33 -26.88 12.12
N GLY A 19 4.32 -27.89 11.23
CA GLY A 19 3.68 -29.18 11.51
C GLY A 19 3.39 -30.06 10.28
N PHE A 20 4.29 -31.02 10.04
CA PHE A 20 4.14 -32.39 9.47
C PHE A 20 3.09 -32.70 8.37
N ALA A 21 3.56 -33.21 7.22
CA ALA A 21 3.15 -34.51 6.64
C ALA A 21 4.05 -34.94 5.46
N GLN A 22 4.17 -36.25 5.30
CA GLN A 22 5.11 -37.01 4.47
C GLN A 22 5.01 -36.84 2.95
N GLU A 23 6.21 -36.89 2.38
CA GLU A 23 6.68 -37.15 1.02
C GLU A 23 5.89 -38.14 0.15
N LYS A 24 5.56 -37.71 -1.08
CA LYS A 24 5.61 -38.52 -2.31
C LYS A 24 6.14 -37.67 -3.47
N GLN A 25 7.19 -38.14 -4.13
CA GLN A 25 7.88 -37.54 -5.28
C GLN A 25 7.41 -38.15 -6.62
N PRO A 26 7.74 -37.58 -7.81
CA PRO A 26 6.74 -36.89 -8.63
C PRO A 26 6.58 -37.42 -10.07
N VAL A 27 5.59 -36.90 -10.79
CA VAL A 27 5.48 -37.01 -12.26
C VAL A 27 5.77 -35.65 -12.90
N LYS A 28 6.77 -35.60 -13.80
CA LYS A 28 7.16 -34.42 -14.59
C LYS A 28 6.11 -34.09 -15.66
N PRO A 29 5.78 -32.81 -15.86
CA PRO A 29 5.35 -32.30 -17.16
C PRO A 29 6.34 -31.29 -17.76
N ALA A 30 6.31 -31.23 -19.10
CA ALA A 30 7.22 -30.49 -19.96
C ALA A 30 7.03 -28.96 -19.90
N THR A 31 8.15 -28.26 -20.07
CA THR A 31 8.30 -26.80 -20.06
C THR A 31 7.76 -26.15 -21.34
N PRO A 32 6.92 -25.11 -21.26
CA PRO A 32 6.72 -24.17 -22.36
C PRO A 32 7.76 -23.06 -22.29
N GLN A 33 8.51 -22.87 -23.38
CA GLN A 33 9.37 -21.71 -23.60
C GLN A 33 8.50 -20.45 -23.76
N SER A 34 8.81 -19.40 -22.99
CA SER A 34 8.25 -18.06 -23.18
C SER A 34 9.34 -17.12 -23.72
N PRO A 35 9.03 -16.23 -24.68
CA PRO A 35 10.02 -15.44 -25.41
C PRO A 35 10.52 -14.23 -24.61
N ALA A 36 11.84 -14.03 -24.67
CA ALA A 36 12.52 -12.90 -24.08
C ALA A 36 12.31 -11.62 -24.92
N SER A 37 11.71 -10.59 -24.33
CA SER A 37 11.77 -9.21 -24.82
C SER A 37 12.77 -8.41 -23.96
N LYS A 38 13.81 -7.88 -24.61
CA LYS A 38 14.81 -6.99 -23.99
C LYS A 38 14.21 -5.58 -23.79
N PRO A 39 14.44 -4.91 -22.65
CA PRO A 39 14.23 -3.47 -22.54
C PRO A 39 15.43 -2.69 -23.09
N PRO A 40 15.22 -1.51 -23.71
CA PRO A 40 16.31 -0.67 -24.20
C PRO A 40 17.01 0.08 -23.05
N ALA A 41 18.34 -0.01 -23.06
CA ALA A 41 19.23 0.75 -22.18
C ALA A 41 19.39 2.18 -22.69
N ASN A 42 19.10 3.17 -21.86
CA ASN A 42 19.54 4.54 -22.03
C ASN A 42 19.97 5.11 -20.67
N THR A 43 21.28 5.28 -20.49
CA THR A 43 21.85 6.06 -19.38
C THR A 43 22.95 6.96 -19.95
N PRO A 44 22.87 8.30 -19.74
CA PRO A 44 23.93 9.21 -20.15
C PRO A 44 25.10 9.27 -19.14
N PRO A 45 26.29 9.72 -19.57
CA PRO A 45 27.54 9.58 -18.81
C PRO A 45 27.69 10.60 -17.69
N ARG A 46 28.13 10.12 -16.52
CA ARG A 46 28.42 10.92 -15.33
C ARG A 46 29.85 11.47 -15.41
N LYS A 47 29.99 12.80 -15.42
CA LYS A 47 31.29 13.51 -15.33
C LYS A 47 31.89 13.38 -13.93
N LYS A 48 33.21 13.17 -13.89
CA LYS A 48 34.07 13.25 -12.71
C LYS A 48 34.26 14.71 -12.29
N ALA A 49 34.19 14.98 -10.99
CA ALA A 49 34.81 16.15 -10.38
C ALA A 49 35.36 15.75 -9.01
N ASP A 50 36.65 16.01 -8.83
CA ASP A 50 37.39 15.93 -7.58
C ASP A 50 36.89 17.01 -6.60
N MET A 51 36.85 16.68 -5.30
CA MET A 51 37.34 17.56 -4.24
C MET A 51 37.38 16.83 -2.89
N ALA A 52 38.55 16.87 -2.27
CA ALA A 52 38.81 16.49 -0.91
C ALA A 52 38.37 17.61 0.04
N ASP A 53 37.70 17.28 1.16
CA ASP A 53 38.19 17.71 2.48
C ASP A 53 37.56 16.94 3.65
N LYS A 54 38.32 16.93 4.73
CA LYS A 54 38.27 16.09 5.94
C LYS A 54 37.05 16.32 6.85
N ASN A 55 36.49 15.24 7.39
CA ASN A 55 36.24 15.12 8.84
C ASN A 55 35.98 13.65 9.26
N PRO A 56 36.51 13.15 10.39
CA PRO A 56 36.42 11.75 10.77
C PRO A 56 35.18 11.50 11.64
N ALA A 57 34.17 10.86 11.06
CA ALA A 57 33.16 10.11 11.81
C ALA A 57 33.30 8.62 11.44
N GLN A 58 34.46 8.05 11.75
CA GLN A 58 34.61 6.60 11.89
C GLN A 58 33.94 6.21 13.20
N THR A 59 32.75 5.66 13.12
CA THR A 59 32.20 4.82 14.19
C THR A 59 31.25 3.82 13.58
N SER A 60 31.52 2.52 13.82
CA SER A 60 30.66 1.35 13.61
C SER A 60 30.44 0.78 12.20
N GLN A 61 31.50 0.54 11.42
CA GLN A 61 31.41 -0.40 10.27
C GLN A 61 32.14 -1.74 10.47
N ASP A 62 33.01 -1.88 11.48
CA ASP A 62 33.85 -3.09 11.63
C ASP A 62 33.38 -4.12 12.67
N GLN A 63 32.27 -3.90 13.39
CA GLN A 63 31.78 -4.89 14.37
C GLN A 63 30.86 -5.98 13.78
N ASP A 64 30.50 -5.93 12.49
CA ASP A 64 29.55 -6.88 11.89
C ASP A 64 30.18 -8.05 11.14
N SER A 65 31.51 -8.10 11.02
CA SER A 65 32.19 -9.19 10.31
C SER A 65 32.01 -10.55 10.99
N GLY A 66 31.85 -10.59 12.31
CA GLY A 66 31.73 -11.82 13.10
C GLY A 66 30.31 -12.36 13.34
N SER A 67 29.25 -11.58 13.10
CA SER A 67 27.87 -12.01 13.40
C SER A 67 27.38 -13.09 12.43
N SER A 68 26.75 -14.16 12.93
CA SER A 68 26.10 -15.17 12.09
C SER A 68 24.84 -14.61 11.40
N PRO A 69 24.39 -15.18 10.26
CA PRO A 69 23.14 -14.75 9.62
C PRO A 69 21.94 -14.75 10.60
N THR A 70 21.82 -15.78 11.43
CA THR A 70 20.76 -15.88 12.46
C THR A 70 20.82 -14.74 13.46
N ALA A 71 22.01 -14.39 13.97
CA ALA A 71 22.16 -13.28 14.92
C ALA A 71 21.78 -11.93 14.29
N LEU A 72 22.11 -11.72 13.02
CA LEU A 72 21.70 -10.53 12.27
C LEU A 72 20.18 -10.48 12.07
N ILE A 73 19.55 -11.61 11.75
CA ILE A 73 18.08 -11.71 11.64
C ILE A 73 17.42 -11.35 12.97
N ASP A 74 17.91 -11.87 14.10
CA ASP A 74 17.34 -11.57 15.42
C ASP A 74 17.49 -10.10 15.82
N GLN A 75 18.62 -9.47 15.50
CA GLN A 75 18.81 -8.03 15.65
C GLN A 75 17.81 -7.26 14.78
N GLY A 76 17.64 -7.67 13.51
CA GLY A 76 16.65 -7.08 12.60
C GLY A 76 15.23 -7.17 13.14
N LYS A 77 14.83 -8.32 13.68
CA LYS A 77 13.52 -8.52 14.34
C LYS A 77 13.35 -7.61 15.57
N SER A 78 14.42 -7.32 16.31
CA SER A 78 14.39 -6.40 17.45
C SER A 78 14.14 -4.95 17.00
N PHE A 79 14.87 -4.49 15.98
CA PHE A 79 14.64 -3.17 15.37
C PHE A 79 13.25 -3.06 14.76
N TYR A 80 12.78 -4.09 14.06
CA TYR A 80 11.44 -4.12 13.46
C TYR A 80 10.34 -3.94 14.49
N ARG A 81 10.41 -4.67 15.62
CA ARG A 81 9.46 -4.54 16.74
C ARG A 81 9.49 -3.15 17.39
N SER A 82 10.62 -2.47 17.30
CA SER A 82 10.81 -1.10 17.79
C SER A 82 10.47 -0.04 16.74
N VAL A 83 9.85 -0.42 15.61
CA VAL A 83 9.46 0.46 14.49
C VAL A 83 10.68 1.16 13.84
N ARG A 84 11.89 0.64 14.07
CA ARG A 84 13.17 1.11 13.50
C ARG A 84 13.43 0.41 12.17
N PHE A 85 12.55 0.65 11.19
CA PHE A 85 12.50 -0.14 9.97
C PHE A 85 13.75 -0.02 9.10
N LYS A 86 14.41 1.14 9.06
CA LYS A 86 15.65 1.33 8.29
C LYS A 86 16.78 0.45 8.83
N GLU A 87 16.95 0.45 10.16
CA GLU A 87 17.95 -0.38 10.83
C GLU A 87 17.59 -1.86 10.76
N ALA A 88 16.30 -2.21 10.86
CA ALA A 88 15.83 -3.57 10.67
C ALA A 88 16.20 -4.11 9.27
N LEU A 89 15.89 -3.33 8.23
CA LEU A 89 16.20 -3.70 6.84
C LEU A 89 17.71 -3.89 6.65
N ALA A 90 18.54 -2.97 7.15
CA ALA A 90 19.99 -3.09 7.07
C ALA A 90 20.52 -4.39 7.70
N ARG A 91 19.92 -4.85 8.81
CA ARG A 91 20.30 -6.12 9.45
C ARG A 91 19.87 -7.34 8.64
N PHE A 92 18.65 -7.33 8.07
CA PHE A 92 18.21 -8.41 7.19
C PHE A 92 19.06 -8.49 5.92
N GLU A 93 19.42 -7.35 5.33
CA GLU A 93 20.33 -7.29 4.18
C GLU A 93 21.73 -7.80 4.53
N ALA A 94 22.25 -7.47 5.71
CA ALA A 94 23.53 -8.01 6.18
C ALA A 94 23.49 -9.54 6.33
N ALA A 95 22.36 -10.09 6.79
CA ALA A 95 22.16 -11.55 6.82
C ALA A 95 22.14 -12.13 5.40
N LEU A 96 21.41 -11.51 4.47
CA LEU A 96 21.34 -11.93 3.05
C LEU A 96 22.67 -11.82 2.31
N LYS A 97 23.59 -10.95 2.74
CA LYS A 97 24.95 -10.92 2.19
C LYS A 97 25.76 -12.17 2.56
N LYS A 98 25.47 -12.77 3.72
CA LYS A 98 26.15 -13.97 4.23
C LYS A 98 25.46 -15.26 3.77
N ASP A 99 24.14 -15.22 3.65
CA ASP A 99 23.29 -16.33 3.20
C ASP A 99 22.21 -15.78 2.23
N PRO A 100 22.52 -15.68 0.92
CA PRO A 100 21.64 -15.04 -0.07
C PRO A 100 20.27 -15.69 -0.26
N ASP A 101 20.15 -16.97 0.08
CA ASP A 101 18.94 -17.77 -0.15
C ASP A 101 18.18 -18.04 1.17
N ASN A 102 18.51 -17.30 2.23
CA ASN A 102 17.84 -17.42 3.52
C ASN A 102 16.36 -17.00 3.42
N ASP A 103 15.45 -17.98 3.46
CA ASP A 103 13.99 -17.76 3.32
C ASP A 103 13.43 -16.73 4.31
N GLU A 104 13.84 -16.83 5.58
CA GLU A 104 13.33 -15.96 6.64
C GLU A 104 13.84 -14.52 6.45
N ALA A 105 15.13 -14.32 6.17
CA ALA A 105 15.68 -13.00 5.94
C ALA A 105 15.06 -12.33 4.70
N LEU A 106 14.83 -13.08 3.61
CA LEU A 106 14.12 -12.57 2.43
C LEU A 106 12.70 -12.11 2.78
N GLY A 107 11.95 -12.93 3.51
CA GLY A 107 10.59 -12.60 3.93
C GLY A 107 10.54 -11.34 4.80
N LEU A 108 11.43 -11.24 5.78
CA LEU A 108 11.51 -10.09 6.69
C LEU A 108 11.99 -8.82 5.97
N ALA A 109 12.99 -8.93 5.09
CA ALA A 109 13.46 -7.81 4.27
C ALA A 109 12.33 -7.28 3.35
N ALA A 110 11.59 -8.18 2.69
CA ALA A 110 10.48 -7.82 1.82
C ALA A 110 9.39 -7.04 2.55
N VAL A 111 8.96 -7.53 3.71
CA VAL A 111 7.94 -6.87 4.54
C VAL A 111 8.46 -5.54 5.10
N THR A 112 9.72 -5.46 5.47
CA THR A 112 10.32 -4.23 6.01
C THR A 112 10.47 -3.16 4.94
N ALA A 113 10.91 -3.53 3.73
CA ALA A 113 10.96 -2.64 2.58
C ALA A 113 9.56 -2.08 2.23
N PHE A 114 8.51 -2.92 2.28
CA PHE A 114 7.13 -2.48 2.11
C PHE A 114 6.71 -1.44 3.17
N ARG A 115 7.08 -1.65 4.44
CA ARG A 115 6.79 -0.69 5.54
C ARG A 115 7.55 0.63 5.40
N LEU A 116 8.68 0.63 4.71
CA LEU A 116 9.45 1.82 4.36
C LEU A 116 8.95 2.51 3.08
N ASP A 117 7.83 2.03 2.52
CA ASP A 117 7.28 2.49 1.25
C ASP A 117 8.22 2.30 0.05
N ASN A 118 9.18 1.37 0.15
CA ASN A 118 10.06 0.99 -0.95
C ASN A 118 9.47 -0.20 -1.71
N GLN A 119 8.44 0.10 -2.52
CA GLN A 119 7.68 -0.90 -3.28
C GLN A 119 8.56 -1.74 -4.22
N PRO A 120 9.50 -1.16 -5.02
CA PRO A 120 10.37 -1.95 -5.90
C PRO A 120 11.26 -2.94 -5.15
N GLN A 121 11.91 -2.49 -4.07
CA GLN A 121 12.81 -3.36 -3.30
C GLN A 121 12.03 -4.48 -2.58
N SER A 122 10.82 -4.16 -2.09
CA SER A 122 9.93 -5.17 -1.51
C SER A 122 9.59 -6.28 -2.51
N ARG A 123 9.25 -5.93 -3.76
CA ARG A 123 8.97 -6.90 -4.83
C ARG A 123 10.17 -7.79 -5.13
N GLU A 124 11.37 -7.22 -5.21
CA GLU A 124 12.59 -7.99 -5.49
C GLU A 124 12.80 -9.09 -4.45
N TYR A 125 12.66 -8.77 -3.15
CA TYR A 125 12.81 -9.77 -2.10
C TYR A 125 11.70 -10.83 -2.13
N PHE A 126 10.44 -10.43 -2.35
CA PHE A 126 9.34 -11.40 -2.49
C PHE A 126 9.54 -12.33 -3.69
N LEU A 127 10.03 -11.80 -4.82
CA LEU A 127 10.27 -12.60 -6.02
C LEU A 127 11.40 -13.61 -5.79
N ARG A 128 12.53 -13.15 -5.23
CA ARG A 128 13.63 -14.04 -4.82
C ARG A 128 13.17 -15.14 -3.88
N ARG A 129 12.33 -14.79 -2.90
CA ARG A 129 11.76 -15.76 -1.95
C ARG A 129 10.85 -16.78 -2.63
N ALA A 130 10.02 -16.35 -3.58
CA ALA A 130 9.12 -17.21 -4.33
C ALA A 130 9.85 -18.19 -5.26
N ASP A 131 11.07 -17.85 -5.68
CA ASP A 131 11.90 -18.62 -6.61
C ASP A 131 12.95 -19.51 -5.91
N LEU A 132 12.98 -19.54 -4.57
CA LEU A 132 13.83 -20.48 -3.82
C LEU A 132 13.51 -21.93 -4.18
N ALA A 133 14.55 -22.76 -4.32
CA ALA A 133 14.40 -24.18 -4.62
C ALA A 133 13.64 -24.90 -3.50
N GLY A 134 12.60 -25.65 -3.87
CA GLY A 134 11.76 -26.37 -2.91
C GLY A 134 10.83 -25.48 -2.08
N GLN A 135 10.63 -24.21 -2.48
CA GLN A 135 9.71 -23.31 -1.78
C GLN A 135 8.29 -23.86 -1.77
N LYS A 136 7.62 -23.75 -0.62
CA LYS A 136 6.24 -24.21 -0.45
C LYS A 136 5.29 -23.38 -1.31
N ASP A 137 4.32 -24.04 -1.95
CA ASP A 137 3.30 -23.39 -2.77
C ASP A 137 2.55 -22.27 -2.04
N THR A 138 2.22 -22.48 -0.76
CA THR A 138 1.57 -21.45 0.07
C THR A 138 2.44 -20.21 0.25
N ILE A 139 3.77 -20.36 0.35
CA ILE A 139 4.71 -19.24 0.43
C ILE A 139 4.86 -18.56 -0.93
N ARG A 140 4.86 -19.32 -2.03
CA ARG A 140 4.88 -18.75 -3.38
C ARG A 140 3.64 -17.92 -3.67
N SER A 141 2.45 -18.45 -3.39
CA SER A 141 1.18 -17.70 -3.48
C SER A 141 1.23 -16.45 -2.62
N TYR A 142 1.67 -16.55 -1.36
CA TYR A 142 1.84 -15.37 -0.50
C TYR A 142 2.77 -14.31 -1.11
N CYS A 143 3.92 -14.71 -1.65
CA CYS A 143 4.87 -13.78 -2.27
C CYS A 143 4.29 -13.10 -3.51
N PHE A 144 3.64 -13.86 -4.42
CA PHE A 144 3.01 -13.30 -5.61
C PHE A 144 1.84 -12.38 -5.28
N TYR A 145 1.01 -12.74 -4.30
CA TYR A 145 0.01 -11.85 -3.71
C TYR A 145 0.63 -10.53 -3.24
N ARG A 146 1.71 -10.59 -2.45
CA ARG A 146 2.37 -9.38 -1.92
C ARG A 146 2.99 -8.52 -3.01
N ILE A 147 3.51 -9.13 -4.08
CA ILE A 147 3.98 -8.40 -5.26
C ILE A 147 2.81 -7.67 -5.94
N ALA A 148 1.69 -8.35 -6.17
CA ALA A 148 0.48 -7.73 -6.72
C ALA A 148 0.00 -6.55 -5.88
N LEU A 149 0.03 -6.68 -4.54
CA LEU A 149 -0.31 -5.59 -3.61
C LEU A 149 0.58 -4.36 -3.81
N THR A 150 1.89 -4.52 -3.99
CA THR A 150 2.78 -3.37 -4.24
C THR A 150 2.48 -2.66 -5.55
N TYR A 151 2.10 -3.40 -6.59
CA TYR A 151 1.72 -2.83 -7.89
C TYR A 151 0.39 -2.09 -7.81
N TRP A 152 -0.60 -2.66 -7.11
CA TRP A 152 -1.84 -1.95 -6.81
C TRP A 152 -1.57 -0.65 -6.06
N ARG A 153 -0.67 -0.65 -5.07
CA ARG A 153 -0.33 0.54 -4.30
C ARG A 153 0.23 1.66 -5.19
N GLU A 154 1.23 1.34 -6.01
CA GLU A 154 1.79 2.31 -6.97
C GLU A 154 0.73 2.82 -7.96
N ALA A 155 -0.11 1.93 -8.52
CA ALA A 155 -1.20 2.33 -9.41
C ALA A 155 -2.21 3.24 -8.70
N HIS A 156 -2.62 2.88 -7.49
CA HIS A 156 -3.56 3.64 -6.68
C HIS A 156 -3.02 5.04 -6.37
N ASP A 157 -1.75 5.16 -6.00
CA ASP A 157 -1.13 6.46 -5.71
C ASP A 157 -1.09 7.36 -6.94
N ILE A 158 -0.93 6.80 -8.14
CA ILE A 158 -1.06 7.54 -9.40
C ILE A 158 -2.52 7.98 -9.58
N VAL A 159 -3.47 7.05 -9.58
CA VAL A 159 -4.88 7.31 -9.91
C VAL A 159 -5.54 8.29 -8.94
N SER A 160 -5.29 8.11 -7.64
CA SER A 160 -5.93 8.87 -6.57
C SER A 160 -5.57 10.37 -6.58
N LYS A 161 -4.46 10.77 -7.20
CA LYS A 161 -4.10 12.19 -7.38
C LYS A 161 -5.08 12.93 -8.28
N TYR A 162 -5.70 12.23 -9.22
CA TYR A 162 -6.46 12.84 -10.33
C TYR A 162 -7.97 12.66 -10.24
N GLY A 163 -8.47 12.04 -9.16
CA GLY A 163 -9.90 11.96 -8.87
C GLY A 163 -10.45 13.31 -8.43
N SER A 164 -11.67 13.66 -8.82
CA SER A 164 -12.36 14.85 -8.33
C SER A 164 -13.87 14.68 -8.41
N ILE A 165 -14.58 15.17 -7.39
CA ILE A 165 -16.04 15.24 -7.44
C ILE A 165 -16.44 16.43 -8.31
N THR A 166 -17.16 16.16 -9.40
CA THR A 166 -17.70 17.17 -10.31
C THR A 166 -19.22 16.96 -10.42
N GLY A 167 -19.99 17.82 -9.77
CA GLY A 167 -21.45 17.64 -9.67
C GLY A 167 -21.79 16.41 -8.82
N ASP A 168 -22.47 15.44 -9.43
CA ASP A 168 -22.91 14.18 -8.84
C ASP A 168 -21.99 12.99 -9.18
N THR A 169 -20.88 13.20 -9.88
CA THR A 169 -19.99 12.12 -10.32
C THR A 169 -18.54 12.36 -9.91
N VAL A 170 -17.78 11.27 -9.83
CA VAL A 170 -16.32 11.32 -9.71
C VAL A 170 -15.70 11.26 -11.10
N VAL A 171 -14.88 12.24 -11.44
CA VAL A 171 -14.17 12.33 -12.71
C VAL A 171 -12.68 12.22 -12.49
N PHE A 172 -12.04 11.36 -13.27
CA PHE A 172 -10.59 11.15 -13.28
C PHE A 172 -9.98 11.82 -14.51
N LYS A 173 -9.03 12.74 -14.30
CA LYS A 173 -8.34 13.47 -15.38
C LYS A 173 -6.83 13.27 -15.28
N LEU A 174 -6.38 12.08 -15.65
CA LEU A 174 -4.96 11.72 -15.64
C LEU A 174 -4.28 12.21 -16.93
N PRO A 175 -3.04 12.73 -16.86
CA PRO A 175 -2.16 12.87 -18.02
C PRO A 175 -1.94 11.51 -18.71
N GLU A 176 -1.76 11.49 -20.03
CA GLU A 176 -1.58 10.26 -20.81
C GLU A 176 -0.39 9.40 -20.31
N THR A 177 0.69 10.05 -19.87
CA THR A 177 1.86 9.38 -19.28
C THR A 177 1.51 8.64 -17.98
N GLU A 178 0.79 9.31 -17.09
CA GLU A 178 0.34 8.75 -15.79
C GLU A 178 -0.71 7.67 -16.00
N GLN A 179 -1.62 7.85 -16.96
CA GLN A 179 -2.59 6.84 -17.35
C GLN A 179 -1.89 5.58 -17.87
N SER A 180 -0.85 5.74 -18.68
CA SER A 180 -0.07 4.62 -19.22
C SER A 180 0.72 3.89 -18.12
N ASP A 181 1.36 4.62 -17.20
CA ASP A 181 2.07 4.01 -16.07
C ASP A 181 1.09 3.29 -15.13
N ALA A 182 -0.04 3.93 -14.76
CA ALA A 182 -1.07 3.29 -13.95
C ALA A 182 -1.56 1.98 -14.59
N ARG A 183 -1.85 1.96 -15.89
CA ARG A 183 -2.26 0.74 -16.61
C ARG A 183 -1.17 -0.34 -16.57
N TYR A 184 0.07 0.03 -16.85
CA TYR A 184 1.20 -0.91 -16.77
C TYR A 184 1.33 -1.55 -15.38
N LYS A 185 1.20 -0.76 -14.31
CA LYS A 185 1.23 -1.25 -12.93
C LYS A 185 0.04 -2.16 -12.63
N ILE A 186 -1.16 -1.78 -13.07
CA ILE A 186 -2.38 -2.58 -12.92
C ILE A 186 -2.23 -3.95 -13.59
N ASP A 187 -1.75 -3.99 -14.84
CA ASP A 187 -1.58 -5.22 -15.60
C ASP A 187 -0.58 -6.16 -14.91
N LEU A 188 0.59 -5.64 -14.49
CA LEU A 188 1.55 -6.41 -13.72
C LEU A 188 0.97 -6.93 -12.39
N GLY A 189 0.20 -6.09 -11.70
CA GLY A 189 -0.51 -6.49 -10.48
C GLY A 189 -1.47 -7.66 -10.74
N GLN A 190 -2.24 -7.60 -11.82
CA GLN A 190 -3.19 -8.65 -12.20
C GLN A 190 -2.47 -9.95 -12.56
N ASP A 191 -1.36 -9.88 -13.31
CA ASP A 191 -0.54 -11.05 -13.64
C ASP A 191 -0.03 -11.76 -12.39
N TYR A 192 0.48 -11.01 -11.41
CA TYR A 192 0.96 -11.60 -10.15
C TYR A 192 -0.18 -12.13 -9.27
N ALA A 193 -1.34 -11.47 -9.25
CA ALA A 193 -2.52 -11.99 -8.57
C ALA A 193 -2.94 -13.34 -9.19
N GLU A 194 -2.94 -13.45 -10.52
CA GLU A 194 -3.27 -14.69 -11.23
C GLU A 194 -2.21 -15.79 -11.02
N ARG A 195 -0.92 -15.43 -10.98
CA ARG A 195 0.15 -16.38 -10.61
C ARG A 195 -0.02 -16.95 -9.20
N SER A 196 -0.51 -16.14 -8.26
CA SER A 196 -0.83 -16.65 -6.92
C SER A 196 -2.01 -17.63 -6.95
N LEU A 197 -3.07 -17.29 -7.68
CA LEU A 197 -4.30 -18.09 -7.79
C LEU A 197 -4.10 -19.37 -8.62
N SER A 198 -3.17 -19.39 -9.56
CA SER A 198 -2.84 -20.60 -10.32
C SER A 198 -2.12 -21.66 -9.47
N ILE A 199 -1.44 -21.23 -8.39
CA ILE A 199 -0.82 -22.12 -7.39
C ILE A 199 -1.84 -22.50 -6.33
N THR A 200 -2.51 -21.51 -5.73
CA THR A 200 -3.52 -21.71 -4.69
C THR A 200 -4.82 -21.04 -5.12
N ARG A 201 -5.73 -21.82 -5.71
CA ARG A 201 -6.97 -21.30 -6.31
C ARG A 201 -7.85 -20.51 -5.34
N ASP A 202 -7.87 -20.92 -4.08
CA ASP A 202 -8.71 -20.33 -3.03
C ASP A 202 -7.92 -19.41 -2.09
N TYR A 203 -6.92 -18.71 -2.61
CA TYR A 203 -6.12 -17.76 -1.84
C TYR A 203 -6.88 -16.42 -1.67
N ILE A 204 -7.49 -16.23 -0.49
CA ILE A 204 -8.42 -15.13 -0.16
C ILE A 204 -7.83 -13.77 -0.53
N GLU A 205 -6.61 -13.50 -0.08
CA GLU A 205 -5.94 -12.21 -0.26
C GLU A 205 -5.69 -11.91 -1.75
N SER A 206 -5.45 -12.94 -2.57
CA SER A 206 -5.29 -12.78 -4.01
C SER A 206 -6.60 -12.43 -4.72
N HIS A 207 -7.72 -12.97 -4.28
CA HIS A 207 -9.02 -12.53 -4.77
C HIS A 207 -9.31 -11.08 -4.36
N ASN A 208 -8.98 -10.70 -3.12
CA ASN A 208 -9.17 -9.33 -2.67
C ASN A 208 -8.33 -8.33 -3.46
N ILE A 209 -7.04 -8.59 -3.69
CA ILE A 209 -6.20 -7.65 -4.44
C ILE A 209 -6.60 -7.58 -5.91
N ARG A 210 -7.04 -8.71 -6.51
CA ARG A 210 -7.56 -8.71 -7.87
C ARG A 210 -8.82 -7.85 -7.99
N ASN A 211 -9.69 -7.87 -6.98
CA ASN A 211 -10.81 -6.94 -6.87
C ASN A 211 -10.34 -5.47 -6.89
N LEU A 212 -9.37 -5.10 -6.06
CA LEU A 212 -8.86 -3.73 -5.98
C LEU A 212 -8.18 -3.29 -7.28
N LEU A 213 -7.41 -4.17 -7.93
CA LEU A 213 -6.79 -3.91 -9.23
C LEU A 213 -7.82 -3.68 -10.34
N TYR A 214 -8.92 -4.45 -10.37
CA TYR A 214 -10.00 -4.21 -11.31
C TYR A 214 -10.77 -2.92 -11.02
N ALA A 215 -10.92 -2.55 -9.74
CA ALA A 215 -11.51 -1.26 -9.38
C ALA A 215 -10.64 -0.10 -9.91
N GLU A 216 -9.32 -0.13 -9.71
CA GLU A 216 -8.41 0.89 -10.27
C GLU A 216 -8.45 0.89 -11.82
N ALA A 217 -8.47 -0.28 -12.45
CA ALA A 217 -8.59 -0.40 -13.90
C ALA A 217 -9.85 0.29 -14.43
N ALA A 218 -10.97 0.17 -13.71
CA ALA A 218 -12.22 0.81 -14.08
C ALA A 218 -12.16 2.35 -14.00
N LEU A 219 -11.37 2.91 -13.08
CA LEU A 219 -11.20 4.37 -12.93
C LEU A 219 -10.37 4.97 -14.07
N VAL A 220 -9.50 4.18 -14.70
CA VAL A 220 -8.65 4.60 -15.84
C VAL A 220 -9.09 4.02 -17.19
N ALA A 221 -10.27 3.41 -17.24
CA ALA A 221 -10.82 2.82 -18.44
C ALA A 221 -11.04 3.88 -19.54
N PRO A 222 -10.84 3.53 -20.82
CA PRO A 222 -10.99 4.48 -21.93
C PRO A 222 -12.45 4.87 -22.19
N ASP A 223 -13.41 4.06 -21.76
CA ASP A 223 -14.84 4.26 -21.98
C ASP A 223 -15.67 3.60 -20.87
N GLU A 224 -16.93 4.02 -20.76
CA GLU A 224 -17.83 3.60 -19.68
C GLU A 224 -18.23 2.11 -19.77
N ARG A 225 -18.27 1.52 -20.96
CA ARG A 225 -18.57 0.09 -21.12
C ARG A 225 -17.42 -0.74 -20.57
N THR A 226 -16.19 -0.40 -20.94
CA THR A 226 -14.99 -1.04 -20.39
C THR A 226 -14.92 -0.84 -18.87
N ALA A 227 -15.22 0.36 -18.37
CA ALA A 227 -15.28 0.63 -16.94
C ALA A 227 -16.31 -0.27 -16.23
N TYR A 228 -17.52 -0.40 -16.80
CA TYR A 228 -18.57 -1.27 -16.28
C TYR A 228 -18.14 -2.75 -16.20
N ASP A 229 -17.54 -3.29 -17.25
CA ASP A 229 -17.08 -4.68 -17.27
C ASP A 229 -15.99 -4.94 -16.22
N LEU A 230 -15.06 -3.98 -16.04
CA LEU A 230 -14.02 -4.05 -15.01
C LEU A 230 -14.61 -3.97 -13.59
N ARG A 231 -15.61 -3.11 -13.35
CA ARG A 231 -16.32 -3.06 -12.06
C ARG A 231 -17.01 -4.39 -11.75
N ASN A 232 -17.61 -5.06 -12.74
CA ASN A 232 -18.20 -6.39 -12.52
C ASN A 232 -17.14 -7.43 -12.11
N LYS A 233 -15.97 -7.45 -12.79
CA LYS A 233 -14.85 -8.34 -12.41
C LYS A 233 -14.31 -8.04 -11.01
N SER A 234 -14.30 -6.77 -10.62
CA SER A 234 -13.97 -6.32 -9.27
C SER A 234 -14.94 -6.92 -8.25
N LEU A 235 -16.24 -6.72 -8.45
CA LEU A 235 -17.31 -7.26 -7.59
C LEU A 235 -17.28 -8.79 -7.50
N ASP A 236 -17.05 -9.51 -8.60
CA ASP A 236 -16.97 -10.97 -8.59
C ASP A 236 -15.76 -11.47 -7.80
N SER A 237 -14.62 -10.80 -7.91
CA SER A 237 -13.43 -11.13 -7.12
C SER A 237 -13.64 -10.82 -5.63
N LEU A 238 -14.36 -9.74 -5.30
CA LEU A 238 -14.73 -9.42 -3.92
C LEU A 238 -15.68 -10.47 -3.34
N ARG A 239 -16.72 -10.87 -4.07
CA ARG A 239 -17.62 -11.96 -3.66
C ARG A 239 -16.86 -13.22 -3.36
N ARG A 240 -15.92 -13.61 -4.24
CA ARG A 240 -15.10 -14.80 -4.04
C ARG A 240 -14.25 -14.70 -2.78
N SER A 241 -13.63 -13.55 -2.53
CA SER A 241 -12.88 -13.29 -1.28
C SER A 241 -13.78 -13.44 -0.04
N LEU A 242 -15.00 -12.90 -0.08
CA LEU A 242 -15.99 -12.98 0.99
C LEU A 242 -16.61 -14.38 1.19
N GLU A 243 -16.66 -15.21 0.17
CA GLU A 243 -17.08 -16.61 0.27
C GLU A 243 -16.05 -17.45 1.00
N LEU A 244 -14.77 -17.21 0.69
CA LEU A 244 -13.65 -17.96 1.24
C LEU A 244 -13.27 -17.49 2.66
N ALA A 245 -13.54 -16.23 2.98
CA ALA A 245 -13.26 -15.68 4.30
C ALA A 245 -14.22 -16.25 5.36
N ASP A 246 -13.65 -16.80 6.43
CA ASP A 246 -14.42 -17.12 7.63
C ASP A 246 -14.90 -15.81 8.28
N LEU A 247 -16.21 -15.58 8.26
CA LEU A 247 -16.87 -14.40 8.83
C LEU A 247 -16.51 -14.20 10.31
N SER A 248 -16.27 -15.29 11.06
CA SER A 248 -15.89 -15.21 12.47
C SER A 248 -14.47 -14.67 12.67
N SER A 249 -13.59 -14.92 11.69
CA SER A 249 -12.22 -14.40 11.66
C SER A 249 -12.16 -12.94 11.23
N LEU A 250 -13.05 -12.50 10.33
CA LEU A 250 -13.12 -11.11 9.89
C LEU A 250 -13.54 -10.17 11.01
N ALA A 251 -14.54 -10.55 11.82
CA ALA A 251 -15.01 -9.75 12.94
C ALA A 251 -13.94 -9.52 14.02
N LYS A 252 -13.03 -10.48 14.22
CA LYS A 252 -11.96 -10.40 15.22
C LYS A 252 -10.77 -9.54 14.78
N ARG A 253 -10.62 -9.27 13.48
CA ARG A 253 -9.50 -8.49 12.92
C ARG A 253 -9.84 -7.00 12.72
N GLY A 254 -10.94 -6.52 13.32
CA GLY A 254 -11.57 -5.22 13.03
C GLY A 254 -10.69 -3.97 13.18
N ASP A 255 -9.55 -4.04 13.86
CA ASP A 255 -8.75 -2.85 14.19
C ASP A 255 -7.42 -2.74 13.43
N SER A 256 -7.04 -3.75 12.64
CA SER A 256 -5.77 -3.70 11.90
C SER A 256 -5.93 -3.03 10.54
N ALA A 257 -5.10 -2.02 10.26
CA ALA A 257 -4.90 -1.46 8.92
C ALA A 257 -4.28 -2.51 7.99
N ASP A 258 -5.14 -3.35 7.42
CA ASP A 258 -4.72 -4.49 6.63
C ASP A 258 -5.62 -4.73 5.43
N PHE A 259 -5.08 -4.44 4.23
CA PHE A 259 -5.71 -4.71 2.94
C PHE A 259 -5.80 -6.22 2.60
N ASN A 260 -5.42 -7.11 3.52
CA ASN A 260 -5.69 -8.55 3.39
C ASN A 260 -7.19 -8.88 3.58
N GLN A 261 -8.01 -7.97 4.12
CA GLN A 261 -9.44 -8.22 4.32
C GLN A 261 -10.26 -7.81 3.09
N PRO A 262 -11.43 -8.43 2.85
CA PRO A 262 -12.36 -7.99 1.81
C PRO A 262 -12.62 -6.49 1.87
N THR A 263 -12.21 -5.77 0.83
CA THR A 263 -12.21 -4.31 0.78
C THR A 263 -12.93 -3.82 -0.47
N VAL A 264 -13.87 -2.88 -0.31
CA VAL A 264 -14.46 -2.16 -1.45
C VAL A 264 -13.67 -0.88 -1.69
N ARG A 265 -13.33 -0.62 -2.95
CA ARG A 265 -12.74 0.64 -3.39
C ARG A 265 -13.85 1.62 -3.79
N ILE A 266 -13.99 2.73 -3.06
CA ILE A 266 -14.82 3.88 -3.44
C ILE A 266 -13.89 4.98 -3.91
N ALA A 267 -14.12 5.57 -5.08
CA ALA A 267 -13.18 6.49 -5.72
C ALA A 267 -12.82 7.71 -4.86
N GLU A 268 -13.82 8.56 -4.59
CA GLU A 268 -13.72 9.74 -3.74
C GLU A 268 -14.86 9.71 -2.71
N LEU A 269 -14.56 10.06 -1.46
CA LEU A 269 -15.53 10.14 -0.38
C LEU A 269 -16.10 11.57 -0.28
N PRO A 270 -17.42 11.71 -0.08
CA PRO A 270 -18.06 13.02 -0.03
C PRO A 270 -17.59 13.86 1.16
N ARG A 271 -17.19 15.10 0.90
CA ARG A 271 -16.64 16.03 1.89
C ARG A 271 -17.72 16.62 2.77
N THR A 272 -18.93 16.76 2.24
CA THR A 272 -20.08 17.33 2.96
C THR A 272 -21.29 16.40 2.88
N LYS A 273 -22.33 16.71 3.66
CA LYS A 273 -23.60 15.95 3.63
C LYS A 273 -24.35 16.17 2.31
N GLU A 274 -24.22 17.37 1.74
CA GLU A 274 -24.81 17.72 0.46
C GLU A 274 -24.18 16.89 -0.65
N GLU A 275 -22.83 16.83 -0.70
CA GLU A 275 -22.11 15.95 -1.63
C GLU A 275 -22.52 14.48 -1.45
N GLU A 276 -22.65 14.00 -0.21
CA GLU A 276 -23.06 12.63 0.09
C GLU A 276 -24.47 12.31 -0.42
N SER A 277 -25.37 13.29 -0.46
CA SER A 277 -26.73 13.11 -0.96
C SER A 277 -26.85 13.05 -2.48
N ILE A 278 -25.87 13.61 -3.19
CA ILE A 278 -25.90 13.70 -4.66
C ILE A 278 -24.88 12.79 -5.34
N LEU A 279 -23.77 12.43 -4.67
CA LEU A 279 -22.68 11.69 -5.29
C LEU A 279 -23.12 10.27 -5.66
N VAL A 280 -22.97 9.93 -6.93
CA VAL A 280 -23.28 8.63 -7.51
C VAL A 280 -21.97 7.93 -7.88
N ASP A 281 -21.35 7.27 -6.91
CA ASP A 281 -20.27 6.32 -7.19
C ASP A 281 -20.90 4.95 -7.60
N PRO A 282 -20.50 4.36 -8.75
CA PRO A 282 -21.04 3.07 -9.18
C PRO A 282 -20.85 1.94 -8.17
N MET A 283 -19.75 1.92 -7.41
CA MET A 283 -19.47 0.91 -6.38
C MET A 283 -20.32 1.11 -5.13
N MET A 284 -20.64 2.37 -4.78
CA MET A 284 -21.48 2.69 -3.62
C MET A 284 -22.89 2.10 -3.70
N ARG A 285 -23.39 1.80 -4.90
CA ARG A 285 -24.71 1.17 -5.09
C ARG A 285 -24.80 -0.25 -4.53
N PHE A 286 -23.65 -0.91 -4.34
CA PHE A 286 -23.57 -2.28 -3.83
C PHE A 286 -23.13 -2.34 -2.37
N VAL A 287 -22.95 -1.18 -1.73
CA VAL A 287 -22.48 -1.09 -0.34
C VAL A 287 -23.60 -0.50 0.52
N GLU A 288 -23.97 -1.25 1.56
CA GLU A 288 -24.81 -0.75 2.64
C GLU A 288 -23.91 -0.08 3.70
N GLY A 289 -24.36 1.04 4.28
CA GLY A 289 -23.56 1.80 5.24
C GLY A 289 -22.48 2.63 4.55
N ALA A 290 -21.26 2.66 5.11
CA ALA A 290 -20.10 3.43 4.63
C ALA A 290 -20.31 4.97 4.59
N ARG A 291 -21.42 5.49 5.11
CA ARG A 291 -21.70 6.92 5.18
C ARG A 291 -20.95 7.56 6.34
N ALA A 292 -20.49 8.79 6.16
CA ALA A 292 -19.74 9.46 7.23
C ALA A 292 -20.68 10.00 8.30
N ILE A 293 -20.60 9.42 9.51
CA ILE A 293 -21.34 9.83 10.71
C ILE A 293 -20.70 11.10 11.30
N LYS A 294 -19.37 11.13 11.34
CA LYS A 294 -18.59 12.24 11.87
C LYS A 294 -17.52 12.64 10.87
N ARG A 295 -17.52 13.93 10.53
CA ARG A 295 -16.48 14.57 9.73
C ARG A 295 -15.70 15.53 10.60
N VAL A 296 -14.39 15.59 10.39
CA VAL A 296 -13.49 16.53 11.06
C VAL A 296 -12.71 17.26 9.99
N ASP A 297 -12.78 18.59 10.01
CA ASP A 297 -12.02 19.43 9.09
C ASP A 297 -10.53 19.44 9.47
N ALA A 298 -9.68 19.54 8.46
CA ALA A 298 -8.25 19.74 8.66
C ALA A 298 -7.94 21.19 9.07
N VAL A 299 -7.17 21.35 10.15
CA VAL A 299 -6.70 22.66 10.61
C VAL A 299 -5.28 22.86 10.07
N PHE A 300 -5.18 23.51 8.92
CA PHE A 300 -3.88 23.77 8.30
C PHE A 300 -3.13 24.91 9.00
N PRO A 301 -1.80 24.78 9.20
CA PRO A 301 -0.99 25.87 9.71
C PRO A 301 -1.10 27.06 8.75
N ARG A 302 -1.33 28.26 9.30
CA ARG A 302 -1.18 29.49 8.52
C ARG A 302 0.28 29.55 8.10
N SER A 303 0.54 29.63 6.79
CA SER A 303 1.90 29.78 6.28
C SER A 303 2.48 31.10 6.80
N SER A 304 3.13 31.04 7.96
CA SER A 304 4.01 32.10 8.42
C SER A 304 5.24 32.01 7.55
N ARG A 305 5.17 32.58 6.34
CA ARG A 305 6.26 32.60 5.38
C ARG A 305 7.50 33.12 6.11
N PRO A 306 8.52 32.28 6.35
CA PRO A 306 9.75 32.76 6.95
C PRO A 306 10.30 33.87 6.05
N ALA A 307 10.79 34.96 6.65
CA ALA A 307 11.41 36.02 5.87
C ALA A 307 12.52 35.40 5.01
N LYS A 308 12.42 35.55 3.69
CA LYS A 308 13.33 34.92 2.72
C LYS A 308 14.77 35.37 3.05
N PRO A 309 15.69 34.46 3.46
CA PRO A 309 17.08 34.85 3.68
C PRO A 309 17.67 35.34 2.36
N LYS A 310 18.25 36.55 2.38
CA LYS A 310 18.94 37.12 1.21
C LYS A 310 20.23 36.33 0.98
N GLY A 311 20.31 35.54 -0.08
CA GLY A 311 21.59 35.13 -0.66
C GLY A 311 21.80 33.66 -0.99
N GLU A 312 20.93 32.73 -0.58
CA GLU A 312 21.10 31.30 -0.91
C GLU A 312 20.35 30.92 -2.20
N ALA A 313 21.09 30.31 -3.13
CA ALA A 313 20.53 29.67 -4.31
C ALA A 313 19.69 28.48 -3.87
N LEU A 314 18.40 28.50 -4.21
CA LEU A 314 17.47 27.41 -3.87
C LEU A 314 17.81 26.17 -4.71
N PRO A 315 17.71 24.95 -4.13
CA PRO A 315 17.71 23.72 -4.91
C PRO A 315 16.55 23.73 -5.92
N ASP A 316 16.69 22.93 -6.98
CA ASP A 316 15.64 22.80 -8.00
C ASP A 316 14.29 22.49 -7.33
N PRO A 317 13.22 23.21 -7.70
CA PRO A 317 11.92 23.04 -7.07
C PRO A 317 11.38 21.63 -7.35
N GLU A 318 10.92 20.95 -6.29
CA GLU A 318 10.07 19.77 -6.45
C GLU A 318 8.85 20.13 -7.32
N PRO A 319 8.32 19.19 -8.13
CA PRO A 319 7.15 19.44 -8.94
C PRO A 319 6.00 19.94 -8.05
N GLU A 320 5.46 21.11 -8.38
CA GLU A 320 4.39 21.69 -7.57
C GLU A 320 3.12 20.81 -7.63
N PRO A 321 2.38 20.68 -6.51
CA PRO A 321 1.16 19.90 -6.47
C PRO A 321 0.13 20.42 -7.48
N ILE A 322 -0.65 19.51 -8.06
CA ILE A 322 -1.63 19.80 -9.13
C ILE A 322 -2.60 20.88 -8.68
N ASN A 323 -3.04 20.82 -7.43
CA ASN A 323 -3.87 21.83 -6.77
C ASN A 323 -3.19 22.31 -5.49
N SER A 324 -2.54 23.48 -5.54
CA SER A 324 -1.76 24.02 -4.41
C SER A 324 -2.55 24.38 -3.14
N ASN A 325 -3.88 24.23 -3.15
CA ASN A 325 -4.79 24.50 -2.02
C ASN A 325 -5.51 23.25 -1.49
N GLU A 326 -5.23 22.06 -2.02
CA GLU A 326 -5.88 20.82 -1.64
C GLU A 326 -4.87 19.81 -1.08
N VAL A 327 -5.36 18.93 -0.21
CA VAL A 327 -4.64 17.73 0.24
C VAL A 327 -5.56 16.55 0.07
N LYS A 328 -5.11 15.54 -0.67
CA LYS A 328 -5.83 14.29 -0.87
C LYS A 328 -5.26 13.25 0.07
N VAL A 329 -6.15 12.63 0.86
CA VAL A 329 -5.78 11.62 1.84
C VAL A 329 -6.56 10.35 1.53
N GLU A 330 -5.84 9.31 1.14
CA GLU A 330 -6.40 7.97 1.11
C GLU A 330 -6.63 7.49 2.54
N ILE A 331 -7.75 6.82 2.78
CA ILE A 331 -8.08 6.18 4.03
C ILE A 331 -8.52 4.73 3.83
N LEU A 332 -8.29 3.89 4.85
CA LEU A 332 -8.94 2.59 5.02
C LEU A 332 -9.87 2.66 6.22
N ILE A 333 -11.13 2.37 5.98
CA ILE A 333 -12.21 2.29 6.98
C ILE A 333 -12.40 0.81 7.32
N SER A 334 -12.38 0.51 8.61
CA SER A 334 -12.61 -0.85 9.11
C SER A 334 -14.07 -1.28 8.97
N THR A 335 -14.33 -2.57 9.22
CA THR A 335 -15.67 -3.15 9.22
C THR A 335 -16.62 -2.58 10.28
N ILE A 336 -16.10 -1.86 11.27
CA ILE A 336 -16.88 -1.16 12.31
C ILE A 336 -17.02 0.35 12.06
N GLY A 337 -16.48 0.86 10.95
CA GLY A 337 -16.60 2.27 10.56
C GLY A 337 -15.48 3.19 11.07
N ASP A 338 -14.37 2.63 11.55
CA ASP A 338 -13.24 3.40 12.06
C ASP A 338 -12.16 3.59 10.99
N VAL A 339 -11.59 4.78 10.87
CA VAL A 339 -10.44 5.02 9.98
C VAL A 339 -9.18 4.44 10.62
N VAL A 340 -8.73 3.29 10.11
CA VAL A 340 -7.56 2.55 10.62
C VAL A 340 -6.28 2.86 9.86
N PHE A 341 -6.39 3.40 8.64
CA PHE A 341 -5.27 3.85 7.82
C PHE A 341 -5.55 5.25 7.25
N ALA A 342 -4.50 6.06 7.12
CA ALA A 342 -4.57 7.33 6.41
C ALA A 342 -3.19 7.67 5.85
N HIS A 343 -3.13 8.05 4.57
CA HIS A 343 -1.92 8.40 3.84
C HIS A 343 -2.21 9.54 2.85
N ALA A 344 -1.36 10.58 2.85
CA ALA A 344 -1.51 11.69 1.90
C ALA A 344 -0.97 11.26 0.53
N VAL A 345 -1.81 11.30 -0.49
CA VAL A 345 -1.48 10.91 -1.88
C VAL A 345 -1.18 12.10 -2.78
N ASP A 346 -1.66 13.29 -2.41
CA ASP A 346 -1.37 14.56 -3.08
C ASP A 346 -1.50 15.74 -2.10
N GLY A 347 -0.84 16.85 -2.42
CA GLY A 347 -0.88 18.10 -1.65
C GLY A 347 0.46 18.52 -1.06
N LYS A 348 0.47 19.70 -0.45
CA LYS A 348 1.68 20.30 0.15
C LYS A 348 2.14 19.54 1.39
N SER A 349 3.44 19.24 1.45
CA SER A 349 4.03 18.42 2.52
C SER A 349 3.79 18.98 3.92
N GLU A 350 3.77 20.32 4.08
CA GLU A 350 3.48 20.98 5.35
C GLU A 350 2.03 20.80 5.84
N TRP A 351 1.12 20.35 4.98
CA TRP A 351 -0.30 20.16 5.29
C TRP A 351 -0.67 18.69 5.51
N ASN A 352 0.15 17.75 5.03
CA ASN A 352 -0.11 16.32 5.09
C ASN A 352 -0.40 15.84 6.53
N GLY A 353 0.37 16.30 7.51
CA GLY A 353 0.15 15.92 8.91
C GLY A 353 -1.23 16.31 9.44
N ALA A 354 -1.68 17.54 9.18
CA ALA A 354 -2.99 18.02 9.61
C ALA A 354 -4.14 17.29 8.91
N ALA A 355 -4.02 17.05 7.60
CA ALA A 355 -5.02 16.33 6.82
C ALA A 355 -5.15 14.86 7.28
N ILE A 356 -4.03 14.17 7.52
CA ILE A 356 -4.01 12.79 8.02
C ILE A 356 -4.66 12.70 9.41
N ILE A 357 -4.35 13.61 10.33
CA ILE A 357 -4.96 13.64 11.67
C ILE A 357 -6.48 13.86 11.58
N ALA A 358 -6.92 14.78 10.72
CA ALA A 358 -8.33 15.03 10.48
C ALA A 358 -9.03 13.79 9.90
N ALA A 359 -8.46 13.18 8.86
CA ALA A 359 -8.98 11.98 8.22
C ALA A 359 -9.17 10.82 9.21
N ARG A 360 -8.16 10.55 10.06
CA ARG A 360 -8.25 9.52 11.12
C ARG A 360 -9.32 9.79 12.16
N SER A 361 -9.78 11.04 12.28
CA SER A 361 -10.82 11.45 13.22
C SER A 361 -12.23 11.33 12.65
N TRP A 362 -12.38 10.98 11.37
CA TRP A 362 -13.68 10.66 10.77
C TRP A 362 -14.22 9.32 11.31
N LYS A 363 -15.54 9.20 11.31
CA LYS A 363 -16.26 7.96 11.67
C LYS A 363 -17.35 7.69 10.65
N PHE A 364 -17.53 6.42 10.31
CA PHE A 364 -18.44 5.96 9.28
C PHE A 364 -19.43 4.94 9.82
N GLU A 365 -20.53 4.75 9.10
CA GLU A 365 -21.43 3.62 9.31
C GLU A 365 -20.69 2.32 8.92
N PRO A 366 -20.81 1.24 9.71
CA PRO A 366 -20.27 -0.08 9.35
C PRO A 366 -20.71 -0.49 7.95
N ALA A 367 -19.74 -0.74 7.07
CA ALA A 367 -20.01 -1.06 5.68
C ALA A 367 -20.31 -2.55 5.50
N ARG A 368 -21.30 -2.86 4.66
CA ARG A 368 -21.63 -4.22 4.24
C ARG A 368 -21.73 -4.33 2.73
N PHE A 369 -21.31 -5.47 2.20
CA PHE A 369 -21.46 -5.85 0.80
C PHE A 369 -22.15 -7.21 0.77
N ASP A 370 -23.27 -7.33 0.05
CA ASP A 370 -24.14 -8.50 0.08
C ASP A 370 -24.46 -8.96 1.52
N GLY A 371 -24.74 -7.99 2.41
CA GLY A 371 -25.03 -8.20 3.84
C GLY A 371 -23.83 -8.56 4.73
N LYS A 372 -22.64 -8.84 4.15
CA LYS A 372 -21.42 -9.22 4.87
C LYS A 372 -20.54 -8.00 5.19
N PRO A 373 -19.89 -7.92 6.36
CA PRO A 373 -19.02 -6.81 6.72
C PRO A 373 -17.81 -6.72 5.79
N VAL A 374 -17.49 -5.51 5.33
CA VAL A 374 -16.34 -5.23 4.47
C VAL A 374 -15.59 -4.00 4.94
N GLN A 375 -14.31 -3.93 4.59
CA GLN A 375 -13.54 -2.68 4.68
C GLN A 375 -13.85 -1.79 3.48
N ILE A 376 -13.57 -0.50 3.62
CA ILE A 376 -13.71 0.49 2.55
C ILE A 376 -12.40 1.25 2.41
N THR A 377 -11.86 1.34 1.20
CA THR A 377 -10.78 2.29 0.88
C THR A 377 -11.28 3.38 -0.05
N GLY A 378 -10.85 4.61 0.19
CA GLY A 378 -11.23 5.78 -0.61
C GLY A 378 -10.40 7.01 -0.30
N VAL A 379 -10.60 8.07 -1.07
CA VAL A 379 -9.86 9.34 -0.93
C VAL A 379 -10.76 10.42 -0.35
N ILE A 380 -10.26 11.15 0.65
CA ILE A 380 -10.86 12.39 1.15
C ILE A 380 -10.02 13.56 0.66
N THR A 381 -10.68 14.54 0.04
CA THR A 381 -10.05 15.79 -0.37
C THR A 381 -10.32 16.90 0.66
N PHE A 382 -9.26 17.39 1.33
CA PHE A 382 -9.32 18.54 2.23
C PHE A 382 -8.91 19.82 1.48
N VAL A 383 -9.66 20.89 1.68
CA VAL A 383 -9.41 22.18 1.03
C VAL A 383 -8.94 23.21 2.06
N ASN A 384 -7.79 23.83 1.83
CA ASN A 384 -7.36 24.97 2.61
C ASN A 384 -8.15 26.21 2.22
N LYS A 385 -9.21 26.50 2.97
CA LYS A 385 -9.92 27.78 2.88
C LYS A 385 -9.05 28.85 3.54
N ALA A 386 -8.10 29.41 2.79
CA ALA A 386 -7.41 30.63 3.21
C ALA A 386 -8.48 31.61 3.69
N SER A 387 -8.41 32.04 4.95
CA SER A 387 -9.41 32.94 5.51
C SER A 387 -9.41 34.19 4.63
N LYS A 388 -10.42 34.36 3.78
CA LYS A 388 -10.65 35.62 3.08
C LYS A 388 -10.65 36.67 4.19
N GLY A 389 -9.66 37.56 4.16
CA GLY A 389 -9.38 38.51 5.24
C GLY A 389 -10.70 39.18 5.67
N ARG A 390 -11.04 39.02 6.95
CA ARG A 390 -12.10 39.80 7.59
C ARG A 390 -11.56 41.16 7.93
#